data_AF-A0A356MJ32-F1
#
_entry.id   AF-A0A356MJ32-F1
#
_cell.length_a   1.000
_cell.length_b   1.000
_cell.length_c   1.000
_cell.angle_alpha   90.00
_cell.angle_beta   90.00
_cell.angle_gamma   90.00
#
_symmetry.space_group_name_H-M   'P 1'
#
loop_
_entity.id
_entity.type
_entity.pdbx_description
1 polymer ?
#
loop_
_entity_poly.entity_id
_entity_poly.type
_entity_poly.pdbx_seq_one_letter_code
_entity_poly.pdbx_strand_id
1 'polypeptide(L)'
;MMRTVGTVARGVRAPIIRPGDNLVNIVADCIEATIKNENIKIKEKDIVAVTEAIVAKSQGNFATIDNIAKDVRTKLGGGTIGVVFPILSRNRFSSILRGISRGADKIVIQLSYPFDEVGNPLVSIEKLYDLGIFQFGKSYTAKEFTDLVKDVTHPFTG
;
A
#
# COMPACT_ATOMS: atom_id res chain seq x y z
N MET A 1 -19.04 -17.32 -37.07
CA MET A 1 -19.86 -16.37 -36.28
C MET A 1 -18.93 -15.29 -35.76
N MET A 2 -19.19 -14.01 -36.06
CA MET A 2 -18.31 -12.90 -35.63
C MET A 2 -18.51 -12.64 -34.14
N ARG A 3 -17.48 -12.87 -33.32
CA ARG A 3 -17.51 -12.58 -31.89
C ARG A 3 -17.42 -11.06 -31.71
N THR A 4 -18.53 -10.42 -31.36
CA THR A 4 -18.61 -8.95 -31.17
C THR A 4 -18.32 -8.52 -29.73
N VAL A 5 -18.31 -9.45 -28.78
CA VAL A 5 -18.04 -9.17 -27.35
C VAL A 5 -16.70 -9.77 -26.93
N GLY A 6 -15.84 -8.94 -26.34
CA GLY A 6 -14.52 -9.29 -25.84
C GLY A 6 -14.56 -10.06 -24.51
N THR A 7 -13.52 -9.90 -23.70
CA THR A 7 -13.46 -10.45 -22.33
C THR A 7 -14.36 -9.63 -21.41
N VAL A 8 -15.09 -10.29 -20.50
CA VAL A 8 -15.99 -9.64 -19.56
C VAL A 8 -15.48 -9.90 -18.14
N ALA A 9 -15.30 -8.83 -17.36
CA ALA A 9 -15.03 -8.89 -15.93
C ALA A 9 -16.21 -8.29 -15.17
N ARG A 10 -16.59 -8.93 -14.05
CA ARG A 10 -17.72 -8.50 -13.21
C ARG A 10 -17.27 -8.44 -11.76
N GLY A 11 -17.51 -7.31 -11.10
CA GLY A 11 -17.28 -7.16 -9.66
C GLY A 11 -18.41 -7.81 -8.88
N VAL A 12 -18.07 -8.71 -7.96
CA VAL A 12 -19.02 -9.38 -7.07
C VAL A 12 -18.95 -8.75 -5.70
N ARG A 13 -20.09 -8.40 -5.11
CA ARG A 13 -20.17 -7.85 -3.76
C ARG A 13 -20.25 -8.98 -2.74
N ALA A 14 -19.23 -9.09 -1.90
CA ALA A 14 -19.17 -10.01 -0.77
C ALA A 14 -19.58 -9.31 0.54
N PRO A 15 -20.03 -10.07 1.56
CA PRO A 15 -20.21 -9.54 2.92
C PRO A 15 -18.88 -9.10 3.55
N ILE A 16 -18.96 -8.47 4.73
CA ILE A 16 -17.76 -8.15 5.51
C ILE A 16 -17.13 -9.46 6.01
N ILE A 17 -15.92 -9.76 5.52
CA ILE A 17 -15.14 -10.92 5.92
C ILE A 17 -14.48 -10.71 7.28
N ARG A 18 -14.58 -11.71 8.15
CA ARG A 18 -14.05 -11.74 9.52
C ARG A 18 -13.09 -12.92 9.73
N PRO A 19 -12.21 -12.88 10.74
CA PRO A 19 -11.37 -14.01 11.10
C PRO A 19 -12.21 -15.25 11.43
N GLY A 20 -11.80 -16.40 10.87
CA GLY A 20 -12.48 -17.70 11.02
C GLY A 20 -13.55 -17.98 9.96
N ASP A 21 -13.90 -17.02 9.11
CA ASP A 21 -14.90 -17.22 8.07
C ASP A 21 -14.47 -18.28 7.04
N ASN A 22 -15.41 -19.15 6.66
CA ASN A 22 -15.20 -20.07 5.53
C ASN A 22 -15.31 -19.30 4.21
N LEU A 23 -14.18 -18.76 3.77
CA LEU A 23 -14.11 -17.94 2.56
C LEU A 23 -14.53 -18.70 1.30
N VAL A 24 -14.26 -20.00 1.20
CA VAL A 24 -14.64 -20.81 0.03
C VAL A 24 -16.16 -20.83 -0.13
N ASN A 25 -16.89 -21.14 0.94
CA ASN A 25 -18.34 -21.16 0.92
C ASN A 25 -18.92 -19.76 0.65
N ILE A 26 -18.41 -18.73 1.33
CA ILE A 26 -18.87 -17.34 1.11
C ILE A 26 -18.71 -16.92 -0.35
N VAL A 27 -17.57 -17.24 -0.97
CA VAL A 27 -17.32 -16.91 -2.38
C VAL A 27 -18.26 -17.70 -3.29
N ALA A 28 -18.43 -19.00 -3.07
CA ALA A 28 -19.36 -19.83 -3.84
C ALA A 28 -20.79 -19.28 -3.76
N ASP A 29 -21.29 -19.00 -2.55
CA ASP A 29 -22.64 -18.47 -2.31
C ASP A 29 -22.83 -17.10 -2.99
N CYS A 30 -21.84 -16.21 -2.90
CA CYS A 30 -21.89 -14.90 -3.56
C CYS A 30 -21.94 -15.02 -5.09
N ILE A 31 -21.19 -15.98 -5.66
CA ILE A 31 -21.18 -16.24 -7.09
C ILE A 31 -22.54 -16.81 -7.53
N GLU A 32 -23.06 -17.82 -6.83
CA GLU A 32 -24.38 -18.41 -7.11
C GLU A 32 -25.50 -17.37 -7.04
N ALA A 33 -25.50 -16.52 -6.00
CA ALA A 33 -26.47 -15.44 -5.86
C ALA A 33 -26.36 -14.43 -7.01
N THR A 34 -25.14 -14.05 -7.40
CA THR A 34 -24.92 -13.11 -8.51
C THR A 34 -25.40 -13.69 -9.84
N ILE A 35 -25.11 -14.96 -10.10
CA ILE A 35 -25.55 -15.69 -11.30
C ILE A 35 -27.07 -15.68 -11.41
N LYS A 36 -27.75 -15.99 -10.31
CA LYS A 36 -29.20 -16.02 -10.24
C LYS A 36 -29.81 -14.63 -10.45
N ASN A 37 -29.31 -13.62 -9.76
CA ASN A 37 -29.89 -12.27 -9.77
C ASN A 37 -29.62 -11.51 -11.06
N GLU A 38 -28.43 -11.69 -11.65
CA GLU A 38 -28.01 -10.98 -12.86
C GLU A 38 -28.20 -11.81 -14.14
N ASN A 39 -28.83 -12.99 -14.03
CA ASN A 39 -29.05 -13.95 -15.12
C ASN A 39 -27.77 -14.23 -15.93
N ILE A 40 -26.66 -14.48 -15.23
CA ILE A 40 -25.36 -14.75 -15.84
C ILE A 40 -25.26 -16.24 -16.13
N LYS A 41 -24.77 -16.61 -17.31
CA LYS A 41 -24.41 -17.99 -17.60
C LYS A 41 -22.90 -18.19 -17.41
N ILE A 42 -22.50 -18.97 -16.41
CA ILE A 42 -21.11 -19.44 -16.28
C ILE A 42 -20.75 -20.23 -17.54
N LYS A 43 -19.55 -19.98 -18.06
CA LYS A 43 -18.94 -20.74 -19.15
C LYS A 43 -17.81 -21.60 -18.63
N GLU A 44 -17.50 -22.63 -19.40
CA GLU A 44 -16.29 -23.42 -19.16
C GLU A 44 -15.07 -22.48 -19.16
N LYS A 45 -14.21 -22.64 -18.14
CA LYS A 45 -12.99 -21.83 -17.91
C LYS A 45 -13.24 -20.38 -17.47
N ASP A 46 -14.44 -20.03 -17.01
CA ASP A 46 -14.62 -18.80 -16.24
C ASP A 46 -13.76 -18.85 -14.96
N ILE A 47 -13.21 -17.69 -14.58
CA ILE A 47 -12.27 -17.56 -13.47
C ILE A 47 -12.93 -16.77 -12.35
N VAL A 48 -12.92 -17.32 -11.14
CA VAL A 48 -13.27 -16.60 -9.92
C VAL A 48 -11.99 -16.06 -9.29
N ALA A 49 -11.90 -14.74 -9.18
CA ALA A 49 -10.78 -14.06 -8.55
C ALA A 49 -11.16 -13.59 -7.14
N VAL A 50 -10.29 -13.86 -6.17
CA VAL A 50 -10.44 -13.48 -4.76
C VAL A 50 -9.20 -12.68 -4.40
N THR A 51 -9.37 -11.51 -3.78
CA THR A 51 -8.21 -10.70 -3.39
C THR A 51 -7.50 -11.31 -2.19
N GLU A 52 -6.18 -11.25 -2.17
CA GLU A 52 -5.38 -11.78 -1.05
C GLU A 52 -5.76 -11.15 0.29
N ALA A 53 -6.15 -9.86 0.29
CA ALA A 53 -6.56 -9.15 1.50
C ALA A 53 -7.74 -9.81 2.22
N ILE A 54 -8.71 -10.40 1.50
CA ILE A 54 -9.84 -11.09 2.15
C ILE A 54 -9.47 -12.50 2.60
N VAL A 55 -8.49 -13.14 1.95
CA VAL A 55 -7.89 -14.39 2.42
C VAL A 55 -7.15 -14.17 3.73
N ALA A 56 -6.31 -13.13 3.82
CA ALA A 56 -5.61 -12.79 5.05
C ALA A 56 -6.59 -12.46 6.19
N LYS A 57 -7.68 -11.74 5.88
CA LYS A 57 -8.76 -11.44 6.85
C LYS A 57 -9.44 -12.70 7.37
N SER A 58 -9.84 -13.63 6.50
CA SER A 58 -10.52 -14.86 6.94
C SER A 58 -9.60 -15.76 7.77
N GLN A 59 -8.31 -15.77 7.45
CA GLN A 59 -7.30 -16.50 8.21
C GLN A 59 -6.88 -15.81 9.52
N GLY A 60 -7.31 -14.56 9.76
CA GLY A 60 -6.79 -13.74 10.86
C GLY A 60 -5.27 -13.50 10.76
N ASN A 61 -4.72 -13.58 9.54
CA ASN A 61 -3.29 -13.54 9.28
C ASN A 61 -2.79 -12.10 9.19
N PHE A 62 -2.65 -11.45 10.35
CA PHE A 62 -2.15 -10.08 10.46
C PHE A 62 -0.80 -10.03 11.16
N ALA A 63 0.11 -9.22 10.62
CA ALA A 63 1.35 -8.86 11.29
C ALA A 63 1.12 -7.63 12.17
N THR A 64 1.41 -7.74 13.48
CA THR A 64 1.44 -6.56 14.35
C THR A 64 2.71 -5.75 14.12
N ILE A 65 2.74 -4.50 14.60
CA ILE A 65 3.95 -3.67 14.58
C ILE A 65 5.10 -4.36 15.33
N ASP A 66 4.81 -5.10 16.41
CA ASP A 66 5.83 -5.83 17.18
C ASP A 66 6.40 -7.01 16.38
N ASN A 67 5.54 -7.73 15.64
CA ASN A 67 5.98 -8.79 14.73
C ASN A 67 6.96 -8.22 13.70
N ILE A 68 6.62 -7.09 13.06
CA ILE A 68 7.47 -6.44 12.05
C ILE A 68 8.80 -5.99 12.68
N ALA A 69 8.76 -5.32 13.84
CA ALA A 69 9.95 -4.83 14.51
C ALA A 69 10.92 -5.96 14.89
N LYS A 70 10.39 -7.05 15.45
CA LYS A 70 11.17 -8.24 15.80
C LYS A 70 11.79 -8.86 14.55
N ASP A 71 11.03 -9.00 13.48
CA ASP A 71 11.49 -9.60 12.24
C ASP A 71 12.59 -8.77 11.57
N VAL A 72 12.42 -7.45 11.50
CA VAL A 72 13.43 -6.50 10.99
C VAL A 72 14.72 -6.59 11.79
N ARG A 73 14.65 -6.54 13.13
CA ARG A 73 15.85 -6.65 13.98
C ARG A 73 16.55 -7.99 13.82
N THR A 74 15.79 -9.07 13.76
CA THR A 74 16.33 -10.43 13.61
C THR A 74 17.04 -10.61 12.27
N LYS A 75 16.45 -10.09 11.18
CA LYS A 75 17.00 -10.25 9.82
C LYS A 75 18.14 -9.31 9.51
N LEU A 76 18.11 -8.08 10.04
CA LEU A 76 19.02 -6.99 9.65
C LEU A 76 20.01 -6.60 10.76
N GLY A 77 19.99 -7.27 11.90
CA GLY A 77 20.94 -7.05 13.02
C GLY A 77 20.67 -5.82 13.87
N GLY A 78 19.63 -5.04 13.55
CA GLY A 78 19.17 -3.90 14.36
C GLY A 78 19.98 -2.61 14.24
N GLY A 79 21.04 -2.56 13.43
CA GLY A 79 21.87 -1.35 13.26
C GLY A 79 21.24 -0.29 12.35
N THR A 80 22.06 0.31 11.48
CA THR A 80 21.57 1.26 10.46
C THR A 80 21.01 0.50 9.27
N ILE A 81 19.78 0.81 8.86
CA ILE A 81 19.14 0.22 7.68
C ILE A 81 18.69 1.28 6.68
N GLY A 82 18.70 0.92 5.40
CA GLY A 82 18.15 1.72 4.31
C GLY A 82 16.72 1.31 3.98
N VAL A 83 15.82 2.28 3.81
CA VAL A 83 14.49 2.10 3.24
C VAL A 83 14.47 2.83 1.90
N VAL A 84 14.51 2.07 0.82
CA VAL A 84 14.73 2.59 -0.53
C VAL A 84 13.41 2.64 -1.28
N PHE A 85 13.12 3.81 -1.86
CA PHE A 85 11.90 4.13 -2.59
C PHE A 85 10.62 3.64 -1.88
N PRO A 86 10.37 4.03 -0.62
CA PRO A 86 9.09 3.72 0.02
C PRO A 86 7.97 4.58 -0.58
N ILE A 87 6.74 4.08 -0.52
CA ILE A 87 5.55 4.95 -0.56
C ILE A 87 5.47 5.77 0.74
N LEU A 88 4.94 6.99 0.70
CA LEU A 88 4.80 7.85 1.89
C LEU A 88 3.35 7.92 2.41
N SER A 89 2.55 6.89 2.13
CA SER A 89 1.14 6.85 2.49
C SER A 89 0.92 6.72 4.00
N ARG A 90 0.18 7.68 4.58
CA ARG A 90 -0.35 7.58 5.96
C ARG A 90 -1.17 6.31 6.18
N ASN A 91 -1.97 5.89 5.19
CA ASN A 91 -2.91 4.78 5.35
C ASN A 91 -2.27 3.41 5.07
N ARG A 92 -1.25 3.34 4.21
CA ARG A 92 -0.65 2.07 3.80
C ARG A 92 0.72 1.79 4.43
N PHE A 93 1.51 2.82 4.72
CA PHE A 93 2.91 2.64 5.07
C PHE A 93 3.27 3.10 6.48
N SER A 94 2.51 4.01 7.10
CA SER A 94 2.83 4.54 8.43
C SER A 94 3.05 3.44 9.49
N SER A 95 2.19 2.42 9.51
CA SER A 95 2.29 1.30 10.46
C SER A 95 3.48 0.39 10.14
N ILE A 96 3.78 0.19 8.86
CA ILE A 96 4.93 -0.59 8.40
C ILE A 96 6.23 0.14 8.79
N LEU A 97 6.34 1.43 8.46
CA LEU A 97 7.49 2.26 8.81
C LEU A 97 7.71 2.32 10.33
N ARG A 98 6.63 2.37 11.12
CA ARG A 98 6.71 2.29 12.59
C ARG A 98 7.26 0.94 13.07
N GLY A 99 6.89 -0.17 12.41
CA GLY A 99 7.48 -1.48 12.69
C GLY A 99 8.97 -1.50 12.37
N ILE A 100 9.33 -1.02 11.16
CA ILE A 100 10.72 -0.94 10.70
C ILE A 100 11.57 -0.06 11.65
N SER A 101 11.06 1.10 12.07
CA SER A 101 11.77 2.04 12.96
C SER A 101 12.00 1.52 14.36
N ARG A 102 11.14 0.62 14.85
CA ARG A 102 11.36 -0.05 16.14
C ARG A 102 12.35 -1.21 16.03
N GLY A 103 12.54 -1.75 14.82
CA GLY A 103 13.47 -2.84 14.54
C GLY A 103 14.92 -2.42 14.27
N ALA A 104 15.19 -1.13 14.13
CA ALA A 104 16.49 -0.59 13.78
C ALA A 104 16.88 0.61 14.63
N ASP A 105 18.17 0.80 14.87
CA ASP A 105 18.69 1.91 15.67
C ASP A 105 18.75 3.21 14.84
N LYS A 106 18.91 3.08 13.51
CA LYS A 106 18.88 4.21 12.57
C LYS A 106 18.26 3.79 11.24
N ILE A 107 17.42 4.66 10.69
CA ILE A 107 16.88 4.51 9.33
C ILE A 107 17.42 5.61 8.43
N VAL A 108 17.85 5.21 7.22
CA VAL A 108 18.09 6.11 6.10
C VAL A 108 17.01 5.88 5.06
N ILE A 109 16.18 6.89 4.80
CA ILE A 109 15.15 6.82 3.74
C ILE A 109 15.72 7.42 2.47
N GLN A 110 15.71 6.65 1.38
CA GLN A 110 16.03 7.14 0.04
C GLN A 110 14.73 7.26 -0.75
N LEU A 111 14.37 8.49 -1.10
CA LEU A 111 13.26 8.79 -2.01
C LEU A 111 13.78 8.88 -3.45
N SER A 112 12.86 8.84 -4.41
CA SER A 112 13.17 9.09 -5.83
C SER A 112 13.51 10.57 -6.10
N TYR A 113 13.39 11.40 -5.07
CA TYR A 113 13.54 12.86 -5.03
C TYR A 113 12.69 13.64 -6.05
N PRO A 114 11.78 14.51 -5.59
CA PRO A 114 11.20 14.60 -4.23
C PRO A 114 10.11 13.55 -3.97
N PHE A 115 10.02 12.52 -4.81
CA PHE A 115 8.86 11.64 -4.87
C PHE A 115 9.02 10.35 -4.06
N ASP A 116 7.89 9.86 -3.58
CA ASP A 116 7.74 8.48 -3.13
C ASP A 116 7.75 7.50 -4.32
N GLU A 117 7.63 6.20 -4.05
CA GLU A 117 7.65 5.12 -5.06
C GLU A 117 6.65 5.29 -6.20
N VAL A 118 5.47 5.88 -5.92
CA VAL A 118 4.37 6.02 -6.89
C VAL A 118 4.26 7.43 -7.45
N GLY A 119 5.25 8.29 -7.20
CA GLY A 119 5.28 9.64 -7.75
C GLY A 119 4.54 10.70 -6.93
N ASN A 120 4.18 10.43 -5.67
CA ASN A 120 3.64 11.47 -4.81
C ASN A 120 4.79 12.35 -4.30
N PRO A 121 4.75 13.67 -4.50
CA PRO A 121 5.79 14.55 -4.03
C PRO A 121 5.75 14.65 -2.51
N LEU A 122 6.90 14.50 -1.86
CA LEU A 122 7.07 14.97 -0.48
C LEU A 122 6.91 16.49 -0.45
N VAL A 123 7.49 17.21 -1.41
CA VAL A 123 7.35 18.66 -1.59
C VAL A 123 7.08 18.91 -3.07
N SER A 124 6.16 19.83 -3.38
CA SER A 124 5.88 20.15 -4.78
C SER A 124 7.16 20.62 -5.49
N ILE A 125 7.27 20.26 -6.77
CA ILE A 125 8.42 20.61 -7.59
C ILE A 125 8.59 22.14 -7.61
N GLU A 126 7.50 22.87 -7.86
CA GLU A 126 7.48 24.33 -7.99
C GLU A 126 8.07 25.00 -6.76
N LYS A 127 7.74 24.49 -5.57
CA LYS A 127 8.24 25.01 -4.31
C LYS A 127 9.74 24.75 -4.12
N LEU A 128 10.24 23.60 -4.58
CA LEU A 128 11.68 23.35 -4.60
C LEU A 128 12.38 24.31 -5.56
N TYR A 129 11.75 24.64 -6.70
CA TYR A 129 12.27 25.64 -7.63
C TYR A 129 12.33 27.03 -7.00
N ASP A 130 11.26 27.48 -6.36
CA ASP A 130 11.18 28.79 -5.68
C ASP A 130 12.21 28.93 -4.55
N LEU A 131 12.53 27.82 -3.87
CA LEU A 131 13.51 27.77 -2.78
C LEU A 131 14.96 27.61 -3.27
N GLY A 132 15.18 27.51 -4.58
CA GLY A 132 16.52 27.35 -5.15
C GLY A 132 17.14 25.96 -4.94
N ILE A 133 16.33 24.94 -4.61
CA ILE A 133 16.81 23.60 -4.27
C ILE A 133 16.90 22.74 -5.55
N PHE A 134 17.93 23.03 -6.35
CA PHE A 134 18.17 22.36 -7.64
C PHE A 134 19.30 21.34 -7.60
N GLN A 135 20.12 21.34 -6.55
CA GLN A 135 21.39 20.60 -6.52
C GLN A 135 21.51 19.64 -5.34
N PHE A 136 22.00 18.43 -5.63
CA PHE A 136 22.18 17.32 -4.70
C PHE A 136 23.38 17.48 -3.73
N GLY A 137 23.89 18.70 -3.53
CA GLY A 137 25.12 18.95 -2.77
C GLY A 137 24.91 19.40 -1.32
N LYS A 138 23.66 19.65 -0.89
CA LYS A 138 23.35 20.19 0.43
C LYS A 138 22.46 19.24 1.23
N SER A 139 22.90 18.93 2.45
CA SER A 139 22.09 18.22 3.43
C SER A 139 21.43 19.22 4.38
N TYR A 140 20.21 18.91 4.80
CA TYR A 140 19.46 19.68 5.79
C TYR A 140 19.13 18.75 6.96
N THR A 141 19.23 19.26 8.18
CA THR A 141 18.55 18.66 9.33
C THR A 141 17.03 18.75 9.12
N ALA A 142 16.27 17.91 9.84
CA ALA A 142 14.82 17.97 9.78
C ALA A 142 14.28 19.38 10.10
N LYS A 143 14.86 20.05 11.10
CA LYS A 143 14.49 21.42 11.47
C LYS A 143 14.78 22.42 10.35
N GLU A 144 15.99 22.41 9.80
CA GLU A 144 16.34 23.31 8.68
C GLU A 144 15.44 23.08 7.47
N PHE A 145 15.13 21.82 7.16
CA PHE A 145 14.22 21.48 6.06
C PHE A 145 12.80 21.97 6.33
N THR A 146 12.25 21.75 7.53
CA THR A 146 10.92 22.24 7.91
C THR A 146 10.85 23.76 7.95
N ASP A 147 11.88 24.46 8.41
CA ASP A 147 11.90 25.93 8.44
C ASP A 147 12.01 26.52 7.02
N LEU A 148 12.78 25.87 6.14
CA LEU A 148 12.96 26.27 4.75
C LEU A 148 11.69 26.03 3.92
N VAL A 149 11.14 24.82 4.01
CA VAL A 149 9.98 24.40 3.22
C VAL A 149 8.69 24.90 3.85
N LYS A 150 8.62 25.15 5.17
CA LYS A 150 7.37 25.49 5.88
C LYS A 150 6.32 24.38 5.74
N ASP A 151 5.05 24.74 5.64
CA ASP A 151 3.95 23.78 5.61
C ASP A 151 3.89 23.01 4.29
N VAL A 152 3.74 21.70 4.39
CA VAL A 152 3.74 20.74 3.30
C VAL A 152 2.49 19.90 3.45
N THR A 153 1.40 20.43 2.92
CA THR A 153 0.12 19.74 2.89
C THR A 153 -0.02 19.01 1.56
N HIS A 154 -0.48 17.77 1.62
CA HIS A 154 -0.79 17.03 0.41
C HIS A 154 -2.02 17.66 -0.25
N PRO A 155 -1.98 17.99 -1.56
CA PRO A 155 -3.02 18.78 -2.21
C PRO A 155 -4.42 18.17 -2.10
N PHE A 156 -4.49 16.84 -1.98
CA PHE A 156 -5.75 16.11 -1.86
C PHE A 156 -6.07 15.58 -0.47
N THR A 157 -5.10 15.52 0.45
CA THR A 157 -5.30 14.82 1.73
C THR A 157 -4.95 15.64 2.97
N GLY A 158 -4.37 16.83 2.83
CA GLY A 158 -3.80 17.58 3.95
C GLY A 158 -2.68 16.77 4.59
#